data_AF-A0A7C4LYY7-F1
#
_entry.id   AF-A0A7C4LYY7-F1
#
_cell.length_a   1.000
_cell.length_b   1.000
_cell.length_c   1.000
_cell.angle_alpha   90.00
_cell.angle_beta   90.00
_cell.angle_gamma   90.00
#
_symmetry.space_group_name_H-M   'P 1'
#
loop_
_entity.id
_entity.type
_entity.pdbx_description
1 polymer ?
#
loop_
_entity_poly.entity_id
_entity_poly.type
_entity_poly.pdbx_seq_one_letter_code
_entity_poly.pdbx_strand_id
1 'polypeptide(L)'
;MRQANALMIGISRDVLILVKIIASCVTAGLLIFFISALSGEDLLKNHGSIKELEKLLGEISSELNGGIERRVRQLGEIPQRNPYRKFYAAELAKEIHETAYLTEKQKILFDTFNVRDFEAKSKRLVAYSETADIDGLMNELDIVKRELKNSSNLLDKRKEKLERQRSAYLFLFFILWVAIYFYYGRGFIRGR
;
A
#
# COMPACT_ATOMS: atom_id res chain seq x y z
N MET A 1 -48.95 39.25 -3.78
CA MET A 1 -47.65 39.68 -4.34
C MET A 1 -46.50 39.76 -3.32
N ARG A 2 -46.70 40.18 -2.05
CA ARG A 2 -45.60 40.23 -1.05
C ARG A 2 -45.00 38.86 -0.65
N GLN A 3 -45.82 37.81 -0.54
CA GLN A 3 -45.34 36.45 -0.22
C GLN A 3 -44.53 35.81 -1.35
N ALA A 4 -44.91 36.02 -2.62
CA ALA A 4 -44.17 35.52 -3.78
C ALA A 4 -42.77 36.17 -3.91
N ASN A 5 -42.66 37.47 -3.62
CA ASN A 5 -41.37 38.17 -3.60
C ASN A 5 -40.47 37.69 -2.45
N ALA A 6 -41.02 37.41 -1.28
CA ALA A 6 -40.23 36.86 -0.16
C ALA A 6 -39.69 35.46 -0.46
N LEU A 7 -40.49 34.61 -1.13
CA LEU A 7 -40.10 33.26 -1.54
C LEU A 7 -39.02 33.29 -2.64
N MET A 8 -39.16 34.18 -3.65
CA MET A 8 -38.14 34.42 -4.69
C MET A 8 -36.82 34.94 -4.12
N ILE A 9 -36.87 35.85 -3.13
CA ILE A 9 -35.68 36.37 -2.44
C ILE A 9 -34.99 35.25 -1.63
N GLY A 10 -35.77 34.41 -0.93
CA GLY A 10 -35.26 33.22 -0.23
C GLY A 10 -34.52 32.26 -1.16
N ILE A 11 -35.17 31.86 -2.26
CA ILE A 11 -34.59 30.96 -3.27
C ILE A 11 -33.32 31.56 -3.88
N SER A 12 -33.31 32.85 -4.21
CA SER A 12 -32.11 33.52 -4.76
C SER A 12 -30.94 33.54 -3.77
N ARG A 13 -31.23 33.66 -2.47
CA ARG A 13 -30.23 33.64 -1.40
C ARG A 13 -29.67 32.24 -1.18
N ASP A 14 -30.52 31.22 -1.20
CA ASP A 14 -30.11 29.83 -1.05
C ASP A 14 -29.25 29.36 -2.23
N VAL A 15 -29.61 29.76 -3.45
CA VAL A 15 -28.79 29.49 -4.65
C VAL A 15 -27.43 30.19 -4.56
N LEU A 16 -27.37 31.44 -4.08
CA LEU A 16 -26.11 32.15 -3.83
C LEU A 16 -25.24 31.46 -2.78
N ILE A 17 -25.85 30.95 -1.71
CA ILE A 17 -25.14 30.18 -0.67
C ILE A 17 -24.59 28.88 -1.27
N LEU A 18 -25.38 28.17 -2.07
CA LEU A 18 -24.96 26.94 -2.74
C LEU A 18 -23.77 27.18 -3.67
N VAL A 19 -23.84 28.20 -4.53
CA VAL A 19 -22.75 28.59 -5.44
C VAL A 19 -21.49 28.95 -4.64
N LYS A 20 -21.62 29.67 -3.53
CA LYS A 20 -20.49 30.00 -2.66
C LYS A 20 -19.84 28.75 -2.06
N ILE A 21 -20.64 27.79 -1.60
CA ILE A 21 -20.14 26.51 -1.05
C ILE A 21 -19.36 25.76 -2.14
N ILE A 22 -19.95 25.61 -3.33
CA ILE A 22 -19.31 24.90 -4.44
C ILE A 22 -18.02 25.61 -4.87
N ALA A 23 -18.07 26.93 -5.10
CA ALA A 23 -16.91 27.72 -5.52
C ALA A 23 -15.77 27.64 -4.49
N SER A 24 -16.07 27.84 -3.20
CA SER A 24 -15.05 27.73 -2.13
C SER A 24 -14.44 26.33 -2.06
N CYS A 25 -15.24 25.28 -2.26
CA CYS A 25 -14.79 23.90 -2.27
C CYS A 25 -13.84 23.62 -3.46
N VAL A 26 -14.20 24.09 -4.65
CA VAL A 26 -13.36 23.99 -5.86
C VAL A 26 -12.05 24.75 -5.70
N THR A 27 -12.09 25.99 -5.20
CA THR A 27 -10.87 26.78 -4.96
C THR A 27 -9.96 26.12 -3.93
N ALA A 28 -10.51 25.58 -2.85
CA ALA A 28 -9.73 24.85 -1.85
C ALA A 28 -9.07 23.60 -2.45
N GLY A 29 -9.81 22.85 -3.26
CA GLY A 29 -9.29 21.67 -3.95
C GLY A 29 -8.14 21.99 -4.90
N LEU A 30 -8.28 23.05 -5.71
CA LEU A 30 -7.22 23.51 -6.61
C LEU A 30 -5.96 23.96 -5.87
N LEU A 31 -6.11 24.63 -4.73
CA LEU A 31 -4.97 25.05 -3.92
C LEU A 31 -4.24 23.87 -3.28
N ILE A 32 -4.96 22.84 -2.81
CA ILE A 32 -4.34 21.60 -2.34
C ILE A 32 -3.53 20.93 -3.44
N PHE A 33 -4.12 20.83 -4.64
CA PHE A 33 -3.42 20.27 -5.78
C PHE A 33 -2.15 21.06 -6.11
N PHE A 34 -2.20 22.39 -6.03
CA PHE A 34 -1.05 23.26 -6.25
C PHE A 34 0.03 23.07 -5.17
N ILE A 35 -0.35 22.99 -3.89
CA ILE A 35 0.58 22.74 -2.78
C ILE A 35 1.26 21.37 -2.93
N SER A 36 0.48 20.34 -3.29
CA SER A 36 0.99 18.99 -3.57
C SER A 36 1.98 18.99 -4.74
N ALA A 37 1.66 19.68 -5.83
CA ALA A 37 2.54 19.80 -6.98
C ALA A 37 3.85 20.53 -6.63
N LEU A 38 3.78 21.60 -5.82
CA LEU A 38 4.96 22.33 -5.33
C LEU A 38 5.83 21.49 -4.39
N SER A 39 5.25 20.62 -3.58
CA SER A 39 6.00 19.70 -2.72
C SER A 39 6.55 18.49 -3.48
N GLY A 40 6.24 18.35 -4.78
CA GLY A 40 6.60 17.19 -5.59
C GLY A 40 5.85 15.91 -5.20
N GLU A 41 4.77 16.02 -4.44
CA GLU A 41 3.94 14.87 -4.03
C GLU A 41 2.77 14.74 -5.00
N ASP A 42 2.55 13.53 -5.53
CA ASP A 42 1.35 13.22 -6.32
C ASP A 42 0.32 12.52 -5.44
N LEU A 43 -0.66 13.29 -4.97
CA LEU A 43 -1.75 12.82 -4.10
C LEU A 43 -2.57 11.67 -4.71
N LEU A 44 -2.83 11.72 -6.02
CA LEU A 44 -3.62 10.69 -6.70
C LEU A 44 -2.84 9.39 -6.79
N LYS A 45 -1.57 9.47 -7.18
CA LYS A 45 -0.67 8.32 -7.21
C LYS A 45 -0.48 7.72 -5.81
N ASN A 46 -0.25 8.55 -4.80
CA ASN A 46 -0.10 8.12 -3.41
C ASN A 46 -1.35 7.41 -2.88
N HIS A 47 -2.54 7.91 -3.22
CA HIS A 47 -3.79 7.25 -2.85
C HIS A 47 -3.93 5.86 -3.51
N GLY A 48 -3.62 5.76 -4.81
CA GLY A 48 -3.61 4.48 -5.53
C GLY A 48 -2.64 3.49 -4.92
N SER A 49 -1.43 3.95 -4.56
CA SER A 49 -0.40 3.11 -3.94
C SER A 49 -0.80 2.55 -2.57
N ILE A 50 -1.66 3.23 -1.78
CA ILE A 50 -2.11 2.69 -0.48
C ILE A 50 -2.85 1.35 -0.66
N LYS A 51 -3.76 1.27 -1.64
CA LYS A 51 -4.54 0.05 -1.89
C LYS A 51 -3.66 -1.10 -2.40
N GLU A 52 -2.67 -0.78 -3.22
CA GLU A 52 -1.68 -1.76 -3.68
C GLU A 52 -0.85 -2.28 -2.51
N LEU A 53 -0.36 -1.40 -1.63
CA LEU A 53 0.37 -1.79 -0.42
C LEU A 53 -0.48 -2.66 0.52
N GLU A 54 -1.77 -2.35 0.69
CA GLU A 54 -2.68 -3.18 1.48
C GLU A 54 -2.86 -4.58 0.91
N LYS A 55 -3.00 -4.69 -0.42
CA LYS A 55 -3.09 -5.99 -1.08
C LYS A 55 -1.82 -6.81 -0.86
N LEU A 56 -0.65 -6.21 -1.05
CA LEU A 56 0.64 -6.88 -0.87
C LEU A 56 0.87 -7.28 0.61
N LEU A 57 0.50 -6.42 1.55
CA LEU A 57 0.54 -6.73 2.98
C LEU A 57 -0.37 -7.92 3.33
N GLY A 58 -1.56 -7.98 2.73
CA GLY A 58 -2.49 -9.10 2.88
C GLY A 58 -1.92 -10.40 2.35
N GLU A 59 -1.34 -10.39 1.15
CA GLU A 59 -0.67 -11.54 0.54
C GLU A 59 0.47 -12.04 1.44
N ILE A 60 1.38 -11.16 1.86
CA ILE A 60 2.53 -11.52 2.72
C ILE A 60 2.07 -12.03 4.09
N SER A 61 1.07 -11.39 4.70
CA SER A 61 0.55 -11.81 6.00
C SER A 61 -0.11 -13.17 5.91
N SER A 62 -0.80 -13.48 4.80
CA SER A 62 -1.41 -14.79 4.57
C SER A 62 -0.36 -15.90 4.47
N GLU A 63 0.77 -15.59 3.82
CA GLU A 63 1.91 -16.49 3.66
C GLU A 63 2.62 -16.74 4.99
N LEU A 64 2.96 -15.67 5.73
CA LEU A 64 3.68 -15.73 7.00
C LEU A 64 2.86 -16.35 8.14
N ASN A 65 1.54 -16.15 8.16
CA ASN A 65 0.68 -16.62 9.26
C ASN A 65 0.22 -18.08 9.09
N GLY A 66 0.71 -18.81 8.08
CA GLY A 66 0.44 -20.23 7.95
C GLY A 66 0.37 -20.75 6.52
N GLY A 67 0.46 -19.91 5.49
CA GLY A 67 0.56 -20.37 4.10
C GLY A 67 1.79 -21.26 3.89
N ILE A 68 2.94 -20.79 4.35
CA ILE A 68 4.21 -21.51 4.25
C ILE A 68 4.15 -22.82 5.05
N GLU A 69 3.72 -22.77 6.32
CA GLU A 69 3.60 -23.97 7.16
C GLU A 69 2.62 -24.99 6.56
N ARG A 70 1.53 -24.52 5.93
CA ARG A 70 0.56 -25.40 5.28
C ARG A 70 1.16 -26.11 4.07
N ARG A 71 1.89 -25.40 3.20
CA ARG A 71 2.54 -26.01 2.03
C ARG A 71 3.63 -26.99 2.44
N VAL A 72 4.47 -26.63 3.41
CA VAL A 72 5.47 -27.56 3.96
C VAL A 72 4.81 -28.81 4.56
N ARG A 73 3.68 -28.68 5.26
CA ARG A 73 2.93 -29.85 5.78
C ARG A 73 2.32 -30.72 4.68
N GLN A 74 1.91 -30.13 3.55
CA GLN A 74 1.38 -30.87 2.40
C GLN A 74 2.43 -31.77 1.73
N LEU A 75 3.72 -31.45 1.90
CA LEU A 75 4.82 -32.31 1.46
C LEU A 75 4.91 -33.63 2.24
N GLY A 76 4.25 -33.72 3.40
CA GLY A 76 4.25 -34.90 4.26
C GLY A 76 5.51 -35.03 5.12
N GLU A 77 5.75 -36.24 5.63
CA GLU A 77 6.91 -36.54 6.47
C GLU A 77 8.20 -36.67 5.64
N ILE A 78 9.32 -36.24 6.23
CA ILE A 78 10.64 -36.31 5.60
C ILE A 78 11.02 -37.80 5.40
N PRO A 79 11.18 -38.27 4.15
CA PRO A 79 11.53 -39.67 3.90
C PRO A 79 12.96 -39.97 4.36
N GLN A 80 13.14 -41.11 5.04
CA GLN A 80 14.45 -41.54 5.53
C GLN A 80 15.33 -42.18 4.45
N ARG A 81 14.73 -42.65 3.34
CA ARG A 81 15.42 -43.38 2.26
C ARG A 81 15.50 -42.57 0.97
N ASN A 82 16.65 -42.66 0.29
CA ASN A 82 16.78 -42.27 -1.12
C ASN A 82 16.03 -43.31 -1.99
N PRO A 83 15.36 -42.95 -3.12
CA PRO A 83 15.31 -41.64 -3.78
C PRO A 83 14.24 -40.67 -3.23
N TYR A 84 13.33 -41.15 -2.39
CA TYR A 84 12.18 -40.37 -1.89
C TYR A 84 12.59 -39.10 -1.15
N ARG A 85 13.69 -39.16 -0.38
CA ARG A 85 14.25 -37.99 0.30
C ARG A 85 14.69 -36.88 -0.67
N LYS A 86 15.22 -37.25 -1.84
CA LYS A 86 15.65 -36.30 -2.88
C LYS A 86 14.47 -35.63 -3.56
N PHE A 87 13.38 -36.38 -3.81
CA PHE A 87 12.14 -35.81 -4.31
C PHE A 87 11.52 -34.83 -3.32
N TYR A 88 11.48 -35.20 -2.02
CA TYR A 88 11.02 -34.29 -0.96
C TYR A 88 11.87 -33.02 -0.91
N ALA A 89 13.20 -33.15 -0.99
CA ALA A 89 14.11 -32.00 -0.99
C ALA A 89 13.88 -31.08 -2.20
N ALA A 90 13.59 -31.63 -3.39
CA ALA A 90 13.28 -30.85 -4.58
C ALA A 90 11.95 -30.08 -4.45
N GLU A 91 10.89 -30.72 -3.94
CA GLU A 91 9.62 -30.04 -3.69
C GLU A 91 9.76 -28.97 -2.61
N LEU A 92 10.48 -29.25 -1.52
CA LEU A 92 10.77 -28.24 -0.49
C LEU A 92 11.56 -27.06 -1.06
N ALA A 93 12.58 -27.31 -1.89
CA ALA A 93 13.34 -26.26 -2.55
C ALA A 93 12.47 -25.39 -3.46
N LYS A 94 11.51 -25.98 -4.17
CA LYS A 94 10.52 -25.27 -4.97
C LYS A 94 9.63 -24.37 -4.11
N GLU A 95 9.11 -24.87 -2.99
CA GLU A 95 8.30 -24.09 -2.05
C GLU A 95 9.08 -22.90 -1.46
N ILE A 96 10.35 -23.10 -1.13
CA ILE A 96 11.23 -22.01 -0.67
C ILE A 96 11.45 -21.00 -1.79
N HIS A 97 11.65 -21.46 -3.03
CA HIS A 97 11.84 -20.58 -4.18
C HIS A 97 10.61 -19.71 -4.45
N GLU A 98 9.40 -20.28 -4.39
CA GLU A 98 8.15 -19.52 -4.56
C GLU A 98 7.98 -18.46 -3.47
N THR A 99 8.31 -18.81 -2.22
CA THR A 99 8.27 -17.88 -1.08
C THR A 99 9.33 -16.78 -1.22
N ALA A 100 10.53 -17.12 -1.70
CA ALA A 100 11.60 -16.17 -1.98
C ALA A 100 11.20 -15.21 -3.11
N TYR A 101 10.54 -15.72 -4.15
CA TYR A 101 10.07 -14.90 -5.27
C TYR A 101 9.06 -13.83 -4.83
N LEU A 102 8.17 -14.14 -3.88
CA LEU A 102 7.30 -13.14 -3.27
C LEU A 102 8.10 -12.02 -2.58
N THR A 103 9.16 -12.38 -1.87
CA THR A 103 10.07 -11.43 -1.20
C THR A 103 10.77 -10.52 -2.22
N GLU A 104 11.26 -11.08 -3.32
CA GLU A 104 11.94 -10.32 -4.37
C GLU A 104 11.01 -9.33 -5.08
N LYS A 105 9.75 -9.71 -5.34
CA LYS A 105 8.74 -8.77 -5.87
C LYS A 105 8.59 -7.53 -5.00
N GLN A 106 8.72 -7.67 -3.68
CA GLN A 106 8.67 -6.54 -2.76
C GLN A 106 9.94 -5.70 -2.83
N LYS A 107 11.11 -6.33 -2.90
CA LYS A 107 12.39 -5.59 -3.03
C LYS A 107 12.42 -4.70 -4.28
N ILE A 108 11.73 -5.10 -5.35
CA ILE A 108 11.55 -4.27 -6.55
C ILE A 108 10.81 -2.96 -6.22
N LEU A 109 9.78 -3.00 -5.38
CA LEU A 109 9.02 -1.79 -4.98
C LEU A 109 9.84 -0.79 -4.15
N PHE A 110 10.98 -1.24 -3.62
CA PHE A 110 11.91 -0.44 -2.83
C PHE A 110 13.25 -0.21 -3.53
N ASP A 111 13.38 -0.56 -4.82
CA ASP A 111 14.62 -0.45 -5.59
C ASP A 111 15.83 -1.15 -4.93
N THR A 112 15.56 -2.17 -4.12
CA THR A 112 16.58 -2.96 -3.39
C THR A 112 16.78 -4.36 -3.98
N PHE A 113 16.09 -4.65 -5.09
CA PHE A 113 16.18 -5.94 -5.75
C PHE A 113 17.54 -6.15 -6.41
N ASN A 114 18.15 -7.31 -6.17
CA ASN A 114 19.40 -7.72 -6.80
C ASN A 114 19.26 -9.09 -7.46
N VAL A 115 19.28 -9.09 -8.80
CA VAL A 115 19.16 -10.31 -9.62
C VAL A 115 20.25 -11.33 -9.28
N ARG A 116 21.49 -10.89 -9.01
CA ARG A 116 22.60 -11.80 -8.73
C ARG A 116 22.41 -12.53 -7.41
N ASP A 117 21.89 -11.84 -6.41
CA ASP A 117 21.62 -12.44 -5.10
C ASP A 117 20.50 -13.47 -5.19
N PHE A 118 19.46 -13.18 -5.99
CA PHE A 118 18.38 -14.12 -6.26
C PHE A 118 18.85 -15.36 -7.05
N GLU A 119 19.69 -15.16 -8.07
CA GLU A 119 20.29 -16.26 -8.83
C GLU A 119 21.19 -17.13 -7.94
N ALA A 120 22.01 -16.52 -7.09
CA ALA A 120 22.84 -17.23 -6.13
C ALA A 120 21.99 -18.05 -5.15
N LYS A 121 20.87 -17.49 -4.66
CA LYS A 121 19.91 -18.21 -3.81
C LYS A 121 19.30 -19.41 -4.55
N SER A 122 18.87 -19.23 -5.80
CA SER A 122 18.34 -20.32 -6.63
C SER A 122 19.36 -21.44 -6.82
N LYS A 123 20.63 -21.11 -7.12
CA LYS A 123 21.72 -22.10 -7.24
C LYS A 123 21.96 -22.86 -5.93
N ARG A 124 21.90 -22.19 -4.77
CA ARG A 124 22.00 -22.86 -3.46
C ARG A 124 20.85 -23.84 -3.21
N LEU A 125 19.61 -23.44 -3.51
CA LEU A 125 18.45 -24.32 -3.38
C LEU A 125 18.56 -25.57 -4.25
N VAL A 126 19.03 -25.41 -5.49
CA VAL A 126 19.32 -26.55 -6.38
C VAL A 126 20.36 -27.46 -5.75
N ALA A 127 21.48 -26.93 -5.28
CA ALA A 127 22.55 -27.72 -4.66
C ALA A 127 22.07 -28.49 -3.41
N TYR A 128 21.27 -27.87 -2.55
CA TYR A 128 20.67 -28.54 -1.40
C TYR A 128 19.67 -29.63 -1.80
N SER A 129 18.88 -29.39 -2.85
CA SER A 129 17.96 -30.41 -3.38
C SER A 129 18.69 -31.61 -3.98
N GLU A 130 19.80 -31.38 -4.68
CA GLU A 130 20.58 -32.44 -5.34
C GLU A 130 21.26 -33.37 -4.33
N THR A 131 21.72 -32.79 -3.22
CA THR A 131 22.37 -33.47 -2.10
C THR A 131 21.39 -34.00 -1.04
N ALA A 132 20.09 -33.70 -1.19
CA ALA A 132 19.04 -34.02 -0.23
C ALA A 132 19.31 -33.45 1.18
N ASP A 133 19.93 -32.27 1.24
CA ASP A 133 20.24 -31.52 2.46
C ASP A 133 18.99 -30.76 2.97
N ILE A 134 18.17 -31.47 3.74
CA ILE A 134 16.93 -30.93 4.32
C ILE A 134 17.22 -29.82 5.33
N ASP A 135 18.29 -29.94 6.11
CA ASP A 135 18.63 -28.94 7.14
C ASP A 135 19.07 -27.63 6.47
N GLY A 136 19.86 -27.70 5.39
CA GLY A 136 20.20 -26.55 4.55
C GLY A 136 18.96 -25.87 3.97
N LEU A 137 18.00 -26.64 3.45
CA LEU A 137 16.73 -26.11 2.93
C LEU A 137 15.89 -25.44 4.03
N MET A 138 15.76 -26.05 5.21
CA MET A 138 15.00 -25.48 6.32
C MET A 138 15.64 -24.20 6.85
N ASN A 139 16.96 -24.13 6.89
CA ASN A 139 17.68 -22.90 7.24
C ASN A 139 17.43 -21.79 6.21
N GLU A 140 17.47 -22.09 4.91
CA GLU A 140 17.16 -21.11 3.86
C GLU A 140 15.69 -20.69 3.91
N LEU A 141 14.76 -21.60 4.25
CA LEU A 141 13.35 -21.27 4.48
C LEU A 141 13.20 -20.25 5.62
N ASP A 142 13.88 -20.45 6.73
CA ASP A 142 13.85 -19.52 7.86
C ASP A 142 14.46 -18.16 7.52
N ILE A 143 15.52 -18.13 6.71
CA ILE A 143 16.08 -16.88 6.18
C ILE A 143 15.03 -16.16 5.32
N VAL A 144 14.40 -16.86 4.38
CA VAL A 144 13.37 -16.29 3.51
C VAL A 144 12.17 -15.79 4.32
N LYS A 145 11.72 -16.51 5.36
CA LYS A 145 10.66 -16.04 6.28
C LYS A 145 11.05 -14.73 6.98
N ARG A 146 12.31 -14.60 7.42
CA ARG A 146 12.80 -13.36 8.05
C ARG A 146 12.86 -12.21 7.05
N GLU A 147 13.37 -12.45 5.84
CA GLU A 147 13.38 -11.45 4.77
C GLU A 147 11.96 -10.99 4.43
N LEU A 148 11.01 -11.93 4.29
CA LEU A 148 9.61 -11.65 4.01
C LEU A 148 8.95 -10.83 5.14
N LYS A 149 9.24 -11.15 6.41
CA LYS A 149 8.79 -10.36 7.56
C LYS A 149 9.37 -8.95 7.56
N ASN A 150 10.64 -8.79 7.20
CA ASN A 150 11.27 -7.47 7.07
C ASN A 150 10.61 -6.65 5.95
N SER A 151 10.35 -7.27 4.80
CA SER A 151 9.62 -6.64 3.70
C SER A 151 8.22 -6.20 4.13
N SER A 152 7.49 -7.04 4.88
CA SER A 152 6.19 -6.68 5.45
C SER A 152 6.27 -5.43 6.33
N ASN A 153 7.25 -5.37 7.23
CA ASN A 153 7.46 -4.21 8.11
C ASN A 153 7.77 -2.92 7.33
N LEU A 154 8.49 -3.01 6.21
CA LEU A 154 8.79 -1.85 5.36
C LEU A 154 7.56 -1.36 4.61
N LEU A 155 6.73 -2.29 4.10
CA LEU A 155 5.47 -1.96 3.44
C LEU A 155 4.50 -1.29 4.42
N ASP A 156 4.40 -1.80 5.64
CA ASP A 156 3.53 -1.26 6.67
C ASP A 156 3.93 0.18 7.05
N LYS A 157 5.23 0.41 7.28
CA LYS A 157 5.76 1.77 7.52
C LYS A 157 5.48 2.73 6.36
N ARG A 158 5.63 2.26 5.11
CA ARG A 158 5.36 3.06 3.91
C ARG A 158 3.87 3.39 3.82
N LYS A 159 3.00 2.40 4.07
CA LYS A 159 1.54 2.59 4.11
C LYS A 159 1.18 3.63 5.18
N GLU A 160 1.66 3.48 6.40
CA GLU A 160 1.36 4.40 7.50
C GLU A 160 1.76 5.85 7.15
N LYS A 161 2.92 6.03 6.51
CA LYS A 161 3.35 7.35 6.04
C LYS A 161 2.40 7.94 5.00
N LEU A 162 1.97 7.15 4.01
CA LEU A 162 1.03 7.60 2.98
C LEU A 162 -0.36 7.90 3.57
N GLU A 163 -0.83 7.09 4.52
CA GLU A 163 -2.09 7.35 5.22
C GLU A 163 -2.03 8.63 6.05
N ARG A 164 -0.90 8.88 6.72
CA ARG A 164 -0.66 10.11 7.48
C ARG A 164 -0.65 11.33 6.56
N GLN A 165 0.02 11.24 5.41
CA GLN A 165 0.00 12.29 4.39
C GLN A 165 -1.43 12.54 3.89
N ARG A 166 -2.16 11.49 3.51
CA ARG A 166 -3.57 11.59 3.09
C ARG A 166 -4.42 12.32 4.13
N SER A 167 -4.30 11.93 5.41
CA SER A 167 -5.01 12.58 6.51
C SER A 167 -4.60 14.04 6.67
N ALA A 168 -3.30 14.36 6.58
CA ALA A 168 -2.81 15.74 6.68
C ALA A 168 -3.38 16.65 5.59
N TYR A 169 -3.40 16.21 4.34
CA TYR A 169 -4.00 16.98 3.24
C TYR A 169 -5.52 17.11 3.38
N LEU A 170 -6.20 16.10 3.94
CA LEU A 170 -7.62 16.18 4.24
C LEU A 170 -7.90 17.23 5.33
N PHE A 171 -7.09 17.29 6.40
CA PHE A 171 -7.21 18.36 7.40
C PHE A 171 -6.88 19.73 6.81
N LEU A 172 -5.81 19.84 6.02
CA LEU A 172 -5.44 21.06 5.31
C LEU A 172 -6.62 21.55 4.44
N PHE A 173 -7.33 20.63 3.79
CA PHE A 173 -8.47 20.94 2.93
C PHE A 173 -9.56 21.64 3.71
N PHE A 174 -9.97 21.08 4.86
CA PHE A 174 -11.03 21.66 5.67
C PHE A 174 -10.66 23.05 6.20
N ILE A 175 -9.42 23.23 6.68
CA ILE A 175 -8.95 24.53 7.18
C ILE A 175 -9.00 25.57 6.05
N LEU A 176 -8.46 25.21 4.88
CA LEU A 176 -8.39 26.09 3.73
C LEU A 176 -9.79 26.41 3.17
N TRP A 177 -10.66 25.40 3.08
CA TRP A 177 -12.03 25.54 2.62
C TRP A 177 -12.83 26.50 3.51
N VAL A 178 -12.74 26.34 4.84
CA VAL A 178 -13.39 27.25 5.79
C VAL A 178 -12.83 28.67 5.66
N ALA A 179 -11.52 28.84 5.54
CA ALA A 179 -10.89 30.14 5.34
C ALA A 179 -11.39 30.84 4.05
N ILE A 180 -11.46 30.11 2.93
CA ILE A 180 -11.96 30.62 1.64
C ILE A 180 -13.46 30.91 1.71
N TYR A 181 -14.23 30.05 2.37
CA TYR A 181 -15.65 30.26 2.57
C TYR A 181 -15.93 31.56 3.35
N PHE A 182 -15.16 31.85 4.40
CA PHE A 182 -15.25 33.12 5.12
C PHE A 182 -14.76 34.30 4.28
N TYR A 183 -13.69 34.12 3.50
CA TYR A 183 -13.19 35.14 2.58
C TYR A 183 -14.27 35.57 1.56
N TYR A 184 -14.94 34.62 0.91
CA TYR A 184 -16.09 34.90 0.04
C TYR A 184 -17.29 35.49 0.80
N GLY A 185 -17.40 35.25 2.11
CA GLY A 185 -18.43 35.87 2.96
C GLY A 185 -18.17 37.36 3.25
N ARG A 186 -16.91 37.77 3.42
CA ARG A 186 -16.56 39.18 3.70
C ARG A 186 -16.76 40.10 2.49
N GLY A 187 -16.65 39.60 1.27
CA GLY A 187 -16.86 40.39 0.05
C GLY A 187 -18.30 40.87 -0.17
N PHE A 188 -19.31 40.12 0.30
CA PHE A 188 -20.73 40.44 0.08
C PHE A 188 -21.37 41.25 1.21
N ILE A 189 -20.81 41.26 2.42
CA ILE A 189 -21.38 41.98 3.58
C ILE A 189 -21.06 43.49 3.55
N ARG A 190 -20.21 43.95 2.63
CA ARG A 190 -19.90 45.38 2.42
C ARG A 190 -20.63 46.03 1.25
N GLY A 191 -21.71 45.40 0.78
CA GLY A 191 -22.58 45.92 -0.28
C GLY A 191 -24.00 46.21 0.22
N ARG A 192 -24.13 47.04 1.26
CA ARG A 192 -25.33 47.82 1.58
C ARG A 192 -24.93 49.08 2.30
#